data_AF-A0A964MVX4-F1
#
_entry.id   AF-A0A964MVX4-F1
#
_cell.length_a   1.000
_cell.length_b   1.000
_cell.length_c   1.000
_cell.angle_alpha   90.00
_cell.angle_beta   90.00
_cell.angle_gamma   90.00
#
_symmetry.space_group_name_H-M   'P 1'
#
loop_
_entity.id
_entity.type
_entity.pdbx_description
1 polymer ?
#
loop_
_entity_poly.entity_id
_entity_poly.type
_entity_poly.pdbx_seq_one_letter_code
_entity_poly.pdbx_strand_id
1 'polypeptide(L)'
;MKVCVLQPSYAKSELLKEYATHDPPRDLSPLIPEWSFTNLFLDKATVYAQLSHAKKEGYDIFVNLCEGHLDWDVPSIDVIHSLDSLGLPYTGPPADRYETGKEMLKIVARYAMVRTPPHVAARSASDVAHAAASLRFPLFVKPGEGGDSFGIDAASLCTDTRALDAKAAALLEQYDTVLIEEYLDGREFSVLVVADPANPKVPLAFRPIEYRFPPGEQFKTYDLKNAQYHPEANISVGDAALEAALIDAGRRVFLTFGGTGYSRMDFRLDRDGVPSVLDANFSCSVFYPAGFYGTADYILQHDGFGVGNFLRHIIQEGLARHAARQRPFTVRTRNGGLGIEAVRDIRRGEIVFVGEERSQRIVTRRWVQQTWDARDRQTFAQYAYPLSDDVYILWSDSPHDWAPQNHSCAPNTGYNGLNVLALRDIGAGEELTLDYAQFCNDETEAFACHCGAPACRGIITGTPSMSVQMREEARRLSILST
;
A
#
# COMPACT_ATOMS: atom_id res chain seq x y z
N MET A 1 18.06 18.81 2.29
CA MET A 1 17.06 18.11 1.45
C MET A 1 16.15 19.15 0.83
N LYS A 2 15.86 19.04 -0.46
CA LYS A 2 14.96 19.91 -1.23
C LYS A 2 13.62 19.21 -1.42
N VAL A 3 12.58 19.69 -0.76
CA VAL A 3 11.25 19.07 -0.70
C VAL A 3 10.23 19.89 -1.49
N CYS A 4 9.47 19.24 -2.35
CA CYS A 4 8.31 19.84 -3.00
C CYS A 4 7.03 19.42 -2.26
N VAL A 5 6.20 20.37 -1.85
CA VAL A 5 4.93 20.10 -1.16
C VAL A 5 3.80 20.29 -2.16
N LEU A 6 3.13 19.20 -2.51
CA LEU A 6 2.03 19.19 -3.45
C LEU A 6 0.73 19.50 -2.72
N GLN A 7 0.02 20.53 -3.16
CA GLN A 7 -1.25 20.95 -2.56
C GLN A 7 -2.30 21.14 -3.66
N PRO A 8 -3.59 20.90 -3.36
CA PRO A 8 -4.65 21.11 -4.35
C PRO A 8 -4.81 22.60 -4.66
N SER A 9 -4.95 22.94 -5.94
CA SER A 9 -5.45 24.24 -6.40
C SER A 9 -6.97 24.16 -6.55
N TYR A 10 -7.67 25.06 -5.86
CA TYR A 10 -9.12 25.23 -5.99
C TYR A 10 -9.51 26.29 -7.02
N ALA A 11 -8.54 26.95 -7.67
CA ALA A 11 -8.78 28.12 -8.50
C ALA A 11 -9.73 27.87 -9.69
N LYS A 12 -9.75 26.63 -10.18
CA LYS A 12 -10.61 26.17 -11.29
C LYS A 12 -11.72 25.23 -10.85
N SER A 13 -11.84 24.94 -9.56
CA SER A 13 -12.92 24.09 -9.04
C SER A 13 -14.24 24.85 -9.15
N GLU A 14 -15.29 24.18 -9.63
CA GLU A 14 -16.68 24.62 -9.58
C GLU A 14 -17.44 23.98 -8.42
N LEU A 15 -17.07 22.75 -8.04
CA LEU A 15 -17.73 21.96 -7.01
C LEU A 15 -17.31 22.33 -5.58
N LEU A 16 -16.07 22.78 -5.39
CA LEU A 16 -15.42 22.89 -4.07
C LEU A 16 -14.86 24.30 -3.80
N LYS A 17 -15.41 25.34 -4.45
CA LYS A 17 -14.99 26.74 -4.23
C LYS A 17 -15.06 27.15 -2.76
N GLU A 18 -16.11 26.74 -2.06
CA GLU A 18 -16.29 27.05 -0.63
C GLU A 18 -15.37 26.21 0.26
N TYR A 19 -15.04 24.98 -0.17
CA TYR A 19 -14.11 24.10 0.55
C TYR A 19 -12.70 24.68 0.66
N ALA A 20 -12.28 25.52 -0.30
CA ALA A 20 -11.00 26.23 -0.23
C ALA A 20 -10.83 27.08 1.05
N THR A 21 -11.94 27.50 1.68
CA THR A 21 -11.90 28.22 2.97
C THR A 21 -11.64 27.29 4.16
N HIS A 22 -11.86 25.98 3.98
CA HIS A 22 -11.65 24.94 4.98
C HIS A 22 -10.33 24.18 4.77
N ASP A 23 -9.69 24.29 3.60
CA ASP A 23 -8.37 23.71 3.30
C ASP A 23 -7.32 24.80 2.99
N PRO A 24 -6.85 25.57 3.99
CA PRO A 24 -5.85 26.60 3.76
C PRO A 24 -4.48 26.02 3.37
N PRO A 25 -3.65 26.79 2.64
CA PRO A 25 -2.28 26.40 2.35
C PRO A 25 -1.48 26.01 3.60
N ARG A 26 -0.75 24.91 3.49
CA ARG A 26 0.07 24.34 4.55
C ARG A 26 1.55 24.69 4.31
N ASP A 27 2.16 25.44 5.23
CA ASP A 27 3.59 25.75 5.20
C ASP A 27 4.36 24.80 6.12
N LEU A 28 5.16 23.91 5.51
CA LEU A 28 5.95 22.91 6.23
C LEU A 28 7.34 23.42 6.62
N SER A 29 7.77 24.58 6.11
CA SER A 29 9.12 25.11 6.34
C SER A 29 9.49 25.31 7.82
N PRO A 30 8.59 25.70 8.73
CA PRO A 30 8.93 25.86 10.14
C PRO A 30 9.14 24.53 10.87
N LEU A 31 8.64 23.41 10.34
CA LEU A 31 8.68 22.10 11.00
C LEU A 31 10.08 21.47 10.96
N ILE A 32 10.84 21.76 9.89
CA ILE A 32 12.18 21.21 9.64
C ILE A 32 13.07 22.32 9.01
N PRO A 33 13.56 23.29 9.81
CA PRO A 33 14.27 24.47 9.30
C PRO A 33 15.56 24.16 8.51
N GLU A 34 16.13 22.97 8.70
CA GLU A 34 17.32 22.51 7.99
C GLU A 34 17.06 22.08 6.53
N TRP A 35 15.79 21.96 6.10
CA TRP A 35 15.39 21.57 4.74
C TRP A 35 14.76 22.75 4.00
N SER A 36 14.82 22.72 2.67
CA SER A 36 14.14 23.71 1.83
C SER A 36 12.82 23.13 1.31
N PHE A 37 11.75 23.91 1.45
CA PHE A 37 10.40 23.52 1.03
C PHE A 37 9.91 24.45 -0.09
N THR A 38 9.24 23.89 -1.08
CA THR A 38 8.58 24.66 -2.14
C THR A 38 7.17 24.13 -2.35
N ASN A 39 6.18 25.00 -2.17
CA ASN A 39 4.78 24.66 -2.41
C ASN A 39 4.48 24.67 -3.92
N LEU A 40 3.87 23.59 -4.40
CA LEU A 40 3.37 23.47 -5.77
C LEU A 40 1.86 23.18 -5.70
N PHE A 41 1.06 24.18 -6.09
CA PHE A 41 -0.39 24.04 -6.19
C PHE A 41 -0.75 23.39 -7.53
N LEU A 42 -1.39 22.24 -7.48
CA LEU A 42 -1.71 21.40 -8.63
C LEU A 42 -3.14 21.68 -9.11
N ASP A 43 -3.33 21.86 -10.41
CA ASP A 43 -4.66 21.85 -11.02
C ASP A 43 -4.93 20.43 -11.57
N LYS A 44 -6.11 19.83 -11.29
CA LYS A 44 -6.45 18.45 -11.71
C LYS A 44 -6.20 18.21 -13.21
N ALA A 45 -6.51 19.20 -14.04
CA ALA A 45 -6.35 19.12 -15.50
C ALA A 45 -4.88 19.11 -15.99
N THR A 46 -3.91 19.52 -15.16
CA THR A 46 -2.52 19.71 -15.60
C THR A 46 -1.47 19.05 -14.69
N VAL A 47 -1.89 18.17 -13.77
CA VAL A 47 -1.01 17.52 -12.78
C VAL A 47 0.24 16.92 -13.39
N TYR A 48 0.11 16.09 -14.43
CA TYR A 48 1.26 15.46 -15.08
C TYR A 48 2.26 16.48 -15.65
N ALA A 49 1.76 17.53 -16.31
CA ALA A 49 2.58 18.58 -16.90
C ALA A 49 3.32 19.39 -15.82
N GLN A 50 2.64 19.72 -14.72
CA GLN A 50 3.21 20.43 -13.59
C GLN A 50 4.31 19.60 -12.90
N LEU A 51 4.06 18.32 -12.65
CA LEU A 51 5.05 17.42 -12.04
C LEU A 51 6.24 17.13 -12.97
N SER A 52 6.01 17.03 -14.28
CA SER A 52 7.09 16.89 -15.28
C SER A 52 8.01 18.11 -15.32
N HIS A 53 7.46 19.32 -15.12
CA HIS A 53 8.26 20.53 -14.94
C HIS A 53 9.01 20.50 -13.60
N ALA A 54 8.31 20.20 -12.50
CA ALA A 54 8.91 20.13 -11.17
C ALA A 54 10.05 19.09 -11.07
N LYS A 55 9.98 17.98 -11.80
CA LYS A 55 11.07 16.99 -11.90
C LYS A 55 12.40 17.62 -12.33
N LYS A 56 12.37 18.64 -13.20
CA LYS A 56 13.59 19.32 -13.72
C LYS A 56 14.26 20.20 -12.67
N GLU A 57 13.54 20.55 -11.60
CA GLU A 57 14.05 21.35 -10.49
C GLU A 57 14.90 20.52 -9.50
N GLY A 58 14.96 19.20 -9.63
CA GLY A 58 15.82 18.34 -8.82
C GLY A 58 15.42 18.27 -7.34
N TYR A 59 14.11 18.09 -7.05
CA TYR A 59 13.63 17.80 -5.69
C TYR A 59 14.01 16.38 -5.26
N ASP A 60 14.33 16.22 -3.97
CA ASP A 60 14.66 14.93 -3.36
C ASP A 60 13.40 14.10 -3.10
N ILE A 61 12.27 14.74 -2.77
CA ILE A 61 10.98 14.09 -2.49
C ILE A 61 9.80 15.06 -2.66
N PHE A 62 8.64 14.49 -2.98
CA PHE A 62 7.36 15.16 -3.06
C PHE A 62 6.47 14.78 -1.86
N VAL A 63 6.15 15.75 -1.00
CA VAL A 63 5.15 15.56 0.07
C VAL A 63 3.77 15.76 -0.54
N ASN A 64 3.01 14.69 -0.70
CA ASN A 64 1.67 14.74 -1.29
C ASN A 64 0.61 15.07 -0.22
N LEU A 65 -0.01 16.26 -0.35
CA LEU A 65 -1.14 16.71 0.47
C LEU A 65 -2.42 16.93 -0.36
N CYS A 66 -2.48 16.34 -1.57
CA CYS A 66 -3.68 16.32 -2.39
C CYS A 66 -4.62 15.19 -1.97
N GLU A 67 -5.79 15.57 -1.45
CA GLU A 67 -6.73 14.68 -0.75
C GLU A 67 -8.07 14.59 -1.49
N GLY A 68 -8.13 15.02 -2.76
CA GLY A 68 -9.37 15.03 -3.51
C GLY A 68 -9.89 13.63 -3.84
N HIS A 69 -11.21 13.48 -3.88
CA HIS A 69 -11.83 12.24 -4.32
C HIS A 69 -11.85 12.10 -5.86
N LEU A 70 -12.03 10.86 -6.35
CA LEU A 70 -12.07 10.57 -7.79
C LEU A 70 -13.05 11.47 -8.55
N ASP A 71 -14.25 11.64 -8.00
CA ASP A 71 -15.35 12.42 -8.59
C ASP A 71 -15.23 13.93 -8.38
N TRP A 72 -14.21 14.39 -7.64
CA TRP A 72 -14.00 15.82 -7.41
C TRP A 72 -13.26 16.47 -8.58
N ASP A 73 -13.33 17.79 -8.70
CA ASP A 73 -12.65 18.55 -9.76
C ASP A 73 -11.28 19.10 -9.33
N VAL A 74 -10.75 18.61 -8.20
CA VAL A 74 -9.43 18.93 -7.63
C VAL A 74 -8.48 17.72 -7.67
N PRO A 75 -7.15 17.93 -7.58
CA PRO A 75 -6.18 16.83 -7.66
C PRO A 75 -6.43 15.70 -6.66
N SER A 76 -6.34 14.48 -7.15
CA SER A 76 -6.72 13.24 -6.47
C SER A 76 -5.69 12.13 -6.74
N ILE A 77 -6.14 10.92 -7.09
CA ILE A 77 -5.29 9.78 -7.50
C ILE A 77 -4.38 10.10 -8.71
N ASP A 78 -4.77 11.06 -9.55
CA ASP A 78 -4.02 11.51 -10.72
C ASP A 78 -2.62 12.05 -10.36
N VAL A 79 -2.47 12.58 -9.14
CA VAL A 79 -1.18 12.98 -8.57
C VAL A 79 -0.27 11.78 -8.38
N ILE A 80 -0.80 10.71 -7.78
CA ILE A 80 -0.03 9.47 -7.50
C ILE A 80 0.35 8.78 -8.81
N HIS A 81 -0.58 8.63 -9.75
CA HIS A 81 -0.29 8.06 -11.06
C HIS A 81 0.80 8.84 -11.82
N SER A 82 0.77 10.17 -11.74
CA SER A 82 1.77 11.02 -12.37
C SER A 82 3.14 10.89 -11.71
N LEU A 83 3.19 10.85 -10.37
CA LEU A 83 4.42 10.64 -9.59
C LEU A 83 5.06 9.27 -9.91
N ASP A 84 4.26 8.20 -9.92
CA ASP A 84 4.72 6.85 -10.25
C ASP A 84 5.23 6.78 -11.70
N SER A 85 4.50 7.35 -12.66
CA SER A 85 4.89 7.38 -14.08
C SER A 85 6.19 8.16 -14.33
N LEU A 86 6.42 9.22 -13.56
CA LEU A 86 7.64 10.03 -13.63
C LEU A 86 8.80 9.43 -12.82
N GLY A 87 8.55 8.36 -12.06
CA GLY A 87 9.54 7.75 -11.17
C GLY A 87 9.98 8.69 -10.06
N LEU A 88 9.06 9.45 -9.47
CA LEU A 88 9.36 10.43 -8.43
C LEU A 88 9.12 9.83 -7.03
N PRO A 89 9.99 10.08 -6.04
CA PRO A 89 9.75 9.72 -4.64
C PRO A 89 8.65 10.59 -4.04
N TYR A 90 7.71 10.00 -3.30
CA TYR A 90 6.61 10.74 -2.66
C TYR A 90 6.15 10.13 -1.34
N THR A 91 5.50 10.93 -0.49
CA THR A 91 4.84 10.48 0.75
C THR A 91 3.41 10.01 0.52
N GLY A 92 2.91 9.12 1.38
CA GLY A 92 1.51 8.67 1.33
C GLY A 92 1.33 7.34 0.58
N PRO A 93 0.07 6.95 0.30
CA PRO A 93 -0.25 5.64 -0.21
C PRO A 93 0.06 5.51 -1.71
N PRO A 94 0.30 4.29 -2.22
CA PRO A 94 0.23 3.98 -3.64
C PRO A 94 -1.22 4.05 -4.14
N ALA A 95 -1.39 4.12 -5.46
CA ALA A 95 -2.69 4.34 -6.11
C ALA A 95 -3.75 3.27 -5.73
N ASP A 96 -3.36 2.01 -5.60
CA ASP A 96 -4.23 0.88 -5.23
C ASP A 96 -4.74 0.94 -3.78
N ARG A 97 -4.28 1.90 -2.97
CA ARG A 97 -4.70 2.12 -1.58
C ARG A 97 -5.22 3.53 -1.33
N TYR A 98 -5.31 4.37 -2.35
CA TYR A 98 -5.75 5.75 -2.21
C TYR A 98 -7.20 5.82 -1.70
N GLU A 99 -8.10 5.10 -2.37
CA GLU A 99 -9.49 4.88 -1.97
C GLU A 99 -9.73 3.37 -1.96
N THR A 100 -9.91 2.79 -0.77
CA THR A 100 -10.01 1.33 -0.62
C THR A 100 -11.45 0.81 -0.63
N GLY A 101 -12.46 1.68 -0.58
CA GLY A 101 -13.87 1.31 -0.49
C GLY A 101 -14.28 0.74 0.88
N LYS A 102 -15.49 1.06 1.34
CA LYS A 102 -15.91 0.69 2.70
C LYS A 102 -16.18 -0.81 2.85
N GLU A 103 -16.64 -1.48 1.80
CA GLU A 103 -16.84 -2.95 1.82
C GLU A 103 -15.50 -3.70 1.96
N MET A 104 -14.46 -3.25 1.24
CA MET A 104 -13.13 -3.84 1.34
C MET A 104 -12.56 -3.70 2.75
N LEU A 105 -12.76 -2.55 3.41
CA LEU A 105 -12.39 -2.37 4.81
C LEU A 105 -13.02 -3.43 5.72
N LYS A 106 -14.26 -3.84 5.47
CA LYS A 106 -14.91 -4.88 6.29
C LYS A 106 -14.27 -6.24 6.11
N ILE A 107 -13.90 -6.59 4.88
CA ILE A 107 -13.20 -7.83 4.56
C ILE A 107 -11.81 -7.82 5.20
N VAL A 108 -11.08 -6.71 5.06
CA VAL A 108 -9.76 -6.51 5.67
C VAL A 108 -9.84 -6.60 7.18
N ALA A 109 -10.81 -5.94 7.83
CA ALA A 109 -11.00 -5.99 9.26
C ALA A 109 -11.21 -7.44 9.74
N ARG A 110 -12.05 -8.22 9.04
CA ARG A 110 -12.27 -9.63 9.35
C ARG A 110 -11.00 -10.45 9.24
N TYR A 111 -10.21 -10.31 8.16
CA TYR A 111 -8.94 -11.01 8.01
C TYR A 111 -7.92 -10.59 9.08
N ALA A 112 -7.90 -9.30 9.40
CA ALA A 112 -7.08 -8.73 10.44
C ALA A 112 -7.51 -9.15 11.86
N MET A 113 -8.61 -9.89 12.03
CA MET A 113 -9.23 -10.24 13.31
C MET A 113 -9.64 -9.01 14.14
N VAL A 114 -10.03 -7.92 13.48
CA VAL A 114 -10.51 -6.67 14.07
C VAL A 114 -12.02 -6.58 13.85
N ARG A 115 -12.76 -6.21 14.90
CA ARG A 115 -14.22 -6.09 14.80
C ARG A 115 -14.58 -4.92 13.88
N THR A 116 -15.74 -5.05 13.25
CA THR A 116 -16.41 -4.00 12.46
C THR A 116 -17.90 -4.17 12.68
N PRO A 117 -18.73 -3.12 12.57
CA PRO A 117 -20.17 -3.30 12.62
C PRO A 117 -20.66 -4.44 11.72
N PRO A 118 -21.59 -5.29 12.18
CA PRO A 118 -22.36 -6.15 11.30
C PRO A 118 -23.01 -5.31 10.20
N HIS A 119 -22.93 -5.75 8.96
CA HIS A 119 -23.30 -4.91 7.82
C HIS A 119 -23.78 -5.73 6.62
N VAL A 120 -24.43 -5.03 5.69
CA VAL A 120 -24.81 -5.48 4.35
C VAL A 120 -24.37 -4.41 3.34
N ALA A 121 -23.66 -4.82 2.29
CA ALA A 121 -23.40 -3.98 1.12
C ALA A 121 -24.56 -4.14 0.13
N ALA A 122 -25.48 -3.18 0.13
CA ALA A 122 -26.68 -3.19 -0.67
C ALA A 122 -26.46 -2.58 -2.05
N ARG A 123 -26.97 -3.27 -3.08
CA ARG A 123 -26.97 -2.83 -4.49
C ARG A 123 -28.40 -2.77 -5.06
N SER A 124 -29.38 -3.18 -4.27
CA SER A 124 -30.78 -3.29 -4.67
C SER A 124 -31.71 -3.19 -3.47
N ALA A 125 -33.00 -2.92 -3.72
CA ALA A 125 -34.03 -2.94 -2.69
C ALA A 125 -34.16 -4.31 -1.98
N SER A 126 -33.84 -5.41 -2.68
CA SER A 126 -33.81 -6.74 -2.07
C SER A 126 -32.71 -6.87 -1.01
N ASP A 127 -31.55 -6.26 -1.25
CA ASP A 127 -30.45 -6.25 -0.28
C ASP A 127 -30.82 -5.39 0.93
N VAL A 128 -31.52 -4.27 0.71
CA VAL A 128 -32.05 -3.42 1.79
C VAL A 128 -33.04 -4.20 2.67
N ALA A 129 -33.98 -4.91 2.04
CA ALA A 129 -34.91 -5.78 2.77
C ALA A 129 -34.19 -6.91 3.53
N HIS A 130 -33.12 -7.47 2.94
CA HIS A 130 -32.27 -8.44 3.62
C HIS A 130 -31.54 -7.84 4.84
N ALA A 131 -31.03 -6.62 4.73
CA ALA A 131 -30.39 -5.91 5.84
C ALA A 131 -31.39 -5.67 6.99
N ALA A 132 -32.62 -5.22 6.66
CA ALA A 132 -33.68 -5.02 7.65
C ALA A 132 -34.06 -6.30 8.43
N ALA A 133 -33.94 -7.46 7.78
CA ALA A 133 -34.26 -8.76 8.37
C ALA A 133 -33.10 -9.40 9.14
N SER A 134 -31.85 -9.09 8.79
CA SER A 134 -30.65 -9.75 9.32
C SER A 134 -29.85 -8.92 10.34
N LEU A 135 -29.99 -7.59 10.32
CA LEU A 135 -29.29 -6.67 11.21
C LEU A 135 -30.21 -6.13 12.31
N ARG A 136 -29.63 -5.65 13.41
CA ARG A 136 -30.38 -5.04 14.52
C ARG A 136 -30.40 -3.52 14.41
N PHE A 137 -31.60 -2.95 14.44
CA PHE A 137 -31.80 -1.51 14.57
C PHE A 137 -31.26 -0.94 15.90
N PRO A 138 -30.85 0.34 15.92
CA PRO A 138 -30.79 1.26 14.79
C PRO A 138 -29.69 0.89 13.78
N LEU A 139 -29.94 1.19 12.50
CA LEU A 139 -29.01 0.96 11.39
C LEU A 139 -28.42 2.27 10.90
N PHE A 140 -27.18 2.24 10.43
CA PHE A 140 -26.49 3.37 9.84
C PHE A 140 -26.26 3.14 8.35
N VAL A 141 -26.73 4.06 7.52
CA VAL A 141 -26.75 3.95 6.06
C VAL A 141 -25.82 5.00 5.45
N LYS A 142 -24.81 4.57 4.70
CA LYS A 142 -23.81 5.45 4.08
C LYS A 142 -23.39 4.97 2.69
N PRO A 143 -22.85 5.84 1.82
CA PRO A 143 -22.29 5.40 0.54
C PRO A 143 -21.18 4.37 0.72
N GLY A 144 -21.15 3.35 -0.16
CA GLY A 144 -20.13 2.29 -0.15
C GLY A 144 -18.74 2.80 -0.53
N GLU A 145 -18.68 3.77 -1.43
CA GLU A 145 -17.47 4.47 -1.86
C GLU A 145 -17.41 5.91 -1.31
N GLY A 146 -16.31 6.60 -1.55
CA GLY A 146 -16.11 8.01 -1.16
C GLY A 146 -15.75 8.23 0.32
N GLY A 147 -15.15 9.39 0.61
CA GLY A 147 -14.73 9.81 1.94
C GLY A 147 -15.50 11.01 2.50
N ASP A 148 -14.94 11.61 3.54
CA ASP A 148 -15.40 12.87 4.16
C ASP A 148 -16.86 12.97 4.60
N SER A 149 -17.51 11.83 4.82
CA SER A 149 -18.92 11.76 5.22
C SER A 149 -19.87 12.36 4.17
N PHE A 150 -19.46 12.41 2.91
CA PHE A 150 -20.33 12.82 1.82
C PHE A 150 -21.54 11.87 1.72
N GLY A 151 -22.75 12.42 1.58
CA GLY A 151 -24.00 11.66 1.65
C GLY A 151 -24.45 11.21 3.05
N ILE A 152 -23.67 11.52 4.11
CA ILE A 152 -24.03 11.25 5.51
C ILE A 152 -24.66 12.50 6.14
N ASP A 153 -25.96 12.40 6.40
CA ASP A 153 -26.78 13.39 7.10
C ASP A 153 -27.53 12.74 8.28
N ALA A 154 -28.37 13.51 8.97
CA ALA A 154 -29.20 13.03 10.07
C ALA A 154 -30.08 11.82 9.71
N ALA A 155 -30.50 11.66 8.44
CA ALA A 155 -31.32 10.54 7.98
C ALA A 155 -30.53 9.24 7.79
N SER A 156 -29.18 9.30 7.90
CA SER A 156 -28.30 8.13 7.84
C SER A 156 -28.47 7.21 9.04
N LEU A 157 -28.94 7.72 10.18
CA LEU A 157 -29.30 6.89 11.34
C LEU A 157 -30.77 6.50 11.26
N CYS A 158 -31.03 5.28 10.79
CA CYS A 158 -32.37 4.74 10.59
C CYS A 158 -32.79 3.91 11.81
N THR A 159 -33.89 4.29 12.45
CA THR A 159 -34.43 3.58 13.63
C THR A 159 -35.49 2.54 13.29
N ASP A 160 -36.01 2.55 12.06
CA ASP A 160 -37.01 1.61 11.55
C ASP A 160 -36.82 1.31 10.06
N THR A 161 -37.53 0.30 9.55
CA THR A 161 -37.46 -0.14 8.15
C THR A 161 -37.88 0.96 7.17
N ARG A 162 -38.84 1.82 7.53
CA ARG A 162 -39.30 2.89 6.63
C ARG A 162 -38.20 3.94 6.42
N ALA A 163 -37.52 4.33 7.49
CA ALA A 163 -36.38 5.23 7.42
C ALA A 163 -35.23 4.61 6.62
N LEU A 164 -34.96 3.31 6.84
CA LEU A 164 -33.96 2.56 6.09
C LEU A 164 -34.25 2.57 4.59
N ASP A 165 -35.47 2.18 4.19
CA ASP A 165 -35.87 2.09 2.78
C ASP A 165 -35.74 3.45 2.09
N ALA A 166 -36.20 4.53 2.75
CA ALA A 166 -36.13 5.88 2.21
C ALA A 166 -34.68 6.36 2.01
N LYS A 167 -33.81 6.19 3.02
CA LYS A 167 -32.41 6.63 2.94
C LYS A 167 -31.61 5.78 1.95
N ALA A 168 -31.79 4.46 1.98
CA ALA A 168 -31.10 3.55 1.07
C ALA A 168 -31.51 3.77 -0.39
N ALA A 169 -32.80 3.98 -0.67
CA ALA A 169 -33.27 4.31 -2.02
C ALA A 169 -32.63 5.62 -2.54
N ALA A 170 -32.62 6.67 -1.71
CA ALA A 170 -32.03 7.95 -2.10
C ALA A 170 -30.52 7.84 -2.41
N LEU A 171 -29.78 7.02 -1.66
CA LEU A 171 -28.36 6.79 -1.95
C LEU A 171 -28.15 5.86 -3.15
N LEU A 172 -28.99 4.85 -3.36
CA LEU A 172 -28.90 3.95 -4.52
C LEU A 172 -29.20 4.65 -5.86
N GLU A 173 -29.82 5.84 -5.85
CA GLU A 173 -29.95 6.68 -7.05
C GLU A 173 -28.61 7.33 -7.46
N GLN A 174 -27.67 7.46 -6.53
CA GLN A 174 -26.41 8.19 -6.74
C GLN A 174 -25.17 7.29 -6.68
N TYR A 175 -25.24 6.16 -5.97
CA TYR A 175 -24.13 5.26 -5.72
C TYR A 175 -24.49 3.83 -6.08
N ASP A 176 -23.56 3.12 -6.72
CA ASP A 176 -23.72 1.70 -7.07
C ASP A 176 -23.83 0.78 -5.86
N THR A 177 -23.30 1.21 -4.71
CA THR A 177 -23.33 0.43 -3.48
C THR A 177 -23.58 1.34 -2.27
N VAL A 178 -24.48 0.90 -1.39
CA VAL A 178 -24.80 1.52 -0.11
C VAL A 178 -24.45 0.55 1.00
N LEU A 179 -23.70 1.03 1.99
CA LEU A 179 -23.32 0.24 3.14
C LEU A 179 -24.31 0.49 4.28
N ILE A 180 -24.99 -0.58 4.72
CA ILE A 180 -25.95 -0.57 5.83
C ILE A 180 -25.31 -1.33 6.99
N GLU A 181 -25.11 -0.67 8.12
CA GLU A 181 -24.41 -1.21 9.29
C GLU A 181 -25.30 -1.18 10.53
N GLU A 182 -25.10 -2.07 11.49
CA GLU A 182 -25.62 -1.85 12.84
C GLU A 182 -24.95 -0.60 13.44
N TYR A 183 -25.76 0.34 13.91
CA TYR A 183 -25.23 1.54 14.55
C TYR A 183 -24.58 1.19 15.89
N LEU A 184 -23.34 1.65 16.08
CA LEU A 184 -22.62 1.55 17.34
C LEU A 184 -22.79 2.86 18.10
N ASP A 185 -23.48 2.82 19.24
CA ASP A 185 -23.73 3.95 20.14
C ASP A 185 -22.61 4.20 21.14
N GLY A 186 -21.53 3.42 21.07
CA GLY A 186 -20.34 3.59 21.88
C GLY A 186 -19.48 4.80 21.50
N ARG A 187 -18.48 5.08 22.36
CA ARG A 187 -17.50 6.16 22.18
C ARG A 187 -16.72 6.02 20.87
N GLU A 188 -16.35 7.15 20.26
CA GLU A 188 -15.64 7.21 18.98
C GLU A 188 -14.18 7.61 19.15
N PHE A 189 -13.30 6.94 18.41
CA PHE A 189 -11.84 7.12 18.48
C PHE A 189 -11.23 7.18 17.10
N SER A 190 -10.04 7.78 17.02
CA SER A 190 -9.24 7.78 15.79
C SER A 190 -7.80 7.39 16.11
N VAL A 191 -7.23 6.54 15.26
CA VAL A 191 -5.83 6.07 15.35
C VAL A 191 -5.11 6.44 14.07
N LEU A 192 -3.96 7.09 14.19
CA LEU A 192 -3.06 7.34 13.07
C LEU A 192 -1.97 6.27 13.07
N VAL A 193 -1.73 5.67 11.92
CA VAL A 193 -0.71 4.63 11.71
C VAL A 193 0.16 5.03 10.52
N VAL A 194 1.46 4.80 10.62
CA VAL A 194 2.44 5.09 9.57
C VAL A 194 3.40 3.92 9.40
N ALA A 195 3.72 3.58 8.16
CA ALA A 195 4.70 2.55 7.86
C ALA A 195 6.08 2.92 8.42
N ASP A 196 6.81 1.93 8.91
CA ASP A 196 8.17 2.11 9.41
C ASP A 196 9.18 1.66 8.35
N PRO A 197 10.01 2.56 7.78
CA PRO A 197 11.04 2.17 6.83
C PRO A 197 12.09 1.21 7.41
N ALA A 198 12.29 1.19 8.74
CA ALA A 198 13.23 0.29 9.38
C ALA A 198 12.65 -1.12 9.57
N ASN A 199 11.34 -1.22 9.78
CA ASN A 199 10.65 -2.50 9.95
C ASN A 199 9.23 -2.46 9.35
N PRO A 200 9.07 -2.81 8.05
CA PRO A 200 7.77 -2.78 7.37
C PRO A 200 6.70 -3.67 8.01
N LYS A 201 7.08 -4.64 8.86
CA LYS A 201 6.14 -5.54 9.56
C LYS A 201 5.64 -4.96 10.89
N VAL A 202 6.19 -3.83 11.35
CA VAL A 202 5.82 -3.20 12.63
C VAL A 202 5.65 -1.69 12.43
N PRO A 203 4.47 -1.22 11.98
CA PRO A 203 4.24 0.20 11.74
C PRO A 203 4.17 0.96 13.07
N LEU A 204 4.51 2.25 13.01
CA LEU A 204 4.27 3.16 14.13
C LEU A 204 2.78 3.49 14.18
N ALA A 205 2.23 3.49 15.38
CA ALA A 205 0.85 3.89 15.64
C ALA A 205 0.90 4.87 16.79
N PHE A 206 0.21 5.99 16.62
CA PHE A 206 0.22 7.10 17.55
C PHE A 206 -0.90 6.93 18.58
N ARG A 207 -0.75 7.65 19.70
CA ARG A 207 -1.73 7.73 20.77
C ARG A 207 -3.10 8.11 20.20
N PRO A 208 -4.11 7.24 20.34
CA PRO A 208 -5.45 7.53 19.84
C PRO A 208 -6.05 8.73 20.55
N ILE A 209 -6.95 9.41 19.84
CA ILE A 209 -7.83 10.40 20.43
C ILE A 209 -9.26 9.87 20.49
N GLU A 210 -10.01 10.29 21.48
CA GLU A 210 -11.47 10.18 21.55
C GLU A 210 -12.09 11.45 20.98
N TYR A 211 -13.13 11.28 20.17
CA TYR A 211 -14.01 12.38 19.77
C TYR A 211 -15.27 12.38 20.66
N ARG A 212 -15.42 13.42 21.48
CA ARG A 212 -16.58 13.64 22.33
C ARG A 212 -17.60 14.50 21.60
N PHE A 213 -18.73 13.89 21.25
CA PHE A 213 -19.80 14.58 20.54
C PHE A 213 -20.36 15.76 21.37
N PRO A 214 -20.55 16.93 20.73
CA PRO A 214 -21.32 18.02 21.33
C PRO A 214 -22.74 17.55 21.71
N PRO A 215 -23.39 18.19 22.69
CA PRO A 215 -24.76 17.85 23.07
C PRO A 215 -25.72 17.87 21.88
N GLY A 216 -26.42 16.76 21.65
CA GLY A 216 -27.37 16.60 20.54
C GLY A 216 -26.78 15.88 19.32
N GLU A 217 -25.46 15.78 19.21
CA GLU A 217 -24.78 15.06 18.13
C GLU A 217 -24.49 13.61 18.52
N GLN A 218 -24.59 12.69 17.55
CA GLN A 218 -24.41 11.25 17.77
C GLN A 218 -23.42 10.60 16.79
N PHE A 219 -23.07 11.30 15.71
CA PHE A 219 -22.10 10.88 14.71
C PHE A 219 -21.62 12.07 13.90
N LYS A 220 -20.46 11.92 13.24
CA LYS A 220 -19.88 12.97 12.41
C LYS A 220 -20.63 13.06 11.08
N THR A 221 -21.43 14.10 10.92
CA THR A 221 -21.95 14.54 9.62
C THR A 221 -20.87 15.29 8.86
N TYR A 222 -21.08 15.50 7.55
CA TYR A 222 -20.20 16.33 6.73
C TYR A 222 -19.98 17.72 7.34
N ASP A 223 -21.05 18.39 7.77
CA ASP A 223 -21.01 19.73 8.34
C ASP A 223 -20.22 19.78 9.66
N LEU A 224 -20.40 18.77 10.52
CA LEU A 224 -19.68 18.68 11.79
C LEU A 224 -18.17 18.50 11.56
N LYS A 225 -17.79 17.76 10.52
CA LYS A 225 -16.39 17.46 10.19
C LYS A 225 -15.67 18.66 9.58
N ASN A 226 -16.31 19.37 8.65
CA ASN A 226 -15.63 20.35 7.79
C ASN A 226 -15.87 21.81 8.20
N ALA A 227 -17.03 22.13 8.79
CA ALA A 227 -17.42 23.52 9.03
C ALA A 227 -17.27 24.00 10.48
N GLN A 228 -17.37 23.10 11.45
CA GLN A 228 -17.60 23.50 12.85
C GLN A 228 -16.41 23.35 13.81
N TYR A 229 -15.21 23.00 13.33
CA TYR A 229 -13.95 22.86 14.08
C TYR A 229 -14.10 22.77 15.61
N HIS A 230 -14.15 21.56 16.16
CA HIS A 230 -14.37 21.31 17.59
C HIS A 230 -13.08 20.86 18.31
N PRO A 231 -12.16 21.78 18.67
CA PRO A 231 -10.90 21.42 19.32
C PRO A 231 -11.11 20.70 20.65
N GLU A 232 -12.04 21.21 21.47
CA GLU A 232 -12.34 20.65 22.81
C GLU A 232 -13.00 19.26 22.75
N ALA A 233 -13.48 18.83 21.58
CA ALA A 233 -14.07 17.50 21.39
C ALA A 233 -12.99 16.42 21.22
N ASN A 234 -11.76 16.77 20.84
CA ASN A 234 -10.69 15.83 20.57
C ASN A 234 -9.78 15.73 21.81
N ILE A 235 -9.79 14.59 22.48
CA ILE A 235 -9.00 14.39 23.70
C ILE A 235 -8.19 13.11 23.63
N SER A 236 -7.08 13.05 24.36
CA SER A 236 -6.31 11.80 24.50
C SER A 236 -7.12 10.71 25.19
N VAL A 237 -6.98 9.47 24.71
CA VAL A 237 -7.49 8.30 25.44
C VAL A 237 -6.72 8.15 26.76
N GLY A 238 -7.45 8.18 27.88
CA GLY A 238 -6.88 8.05 29.22
C GLY A 238 -6.80 6.62 29.76
N ASP A 239 -7.50 5.67 29.12
CA ASP A 239 -7.50 4.26 29.50
C ASP A 239 -6.40 3.52 28.72
N ALA A 240 -5.38 3.04 29.44
CA ALA A 240 -4.23 2.38 28.85
C ALA A 240 -4.58 1.05 28.15
N ALA A 241 -5.56 0.30 28.64
CA ALA A 241 -5.95 -0.97 28.03
C ALA A 241 -6.71 -0.72 26.72
N LEU A 242 -7.59 0.27 26.71
CA LEU A 242 -8.30 0.69 25.50
C LEU A 242 -7.35 1.30 24.46
N GLU A 243 -6.40 2.13 24.90
CA GLU A 243 -5.36 2.70 24.05
C GLU A 243 -4.55 1.60 23.35
N ALA A 244 -4.08 0.60 24.11
CA ALA A 244 -3.37 -0.55 23.56
C ALA A 244 -4.21 -1.35 22.56
N ALA A 245 -5.50 -1.56 22.85
CA ALA A 245 -6.41 -2.28 21.96
C ALA A 245 -6.67 -1.53 20.64
N LEU A 246 -6.83 -0.21 20.68
CA LEU A 246 -6.98 0.65 19.51
C LEU A 246 -5.72 0.65 18.64
N ILE A 247 -4.55 0.79 19.26
CA ILE A 247 -3.25 0.75 18.58
C ILE A 247 -3.06 -0.60 17.88
N ASP A 248 -3.30 -1.71 18.59
CA ASP A 248 -3.17 -3.05 18.01
C ASP A 248 -4.12 -3.27 16.83
N ALA A 249 -5.40 -2.89 16.99
CA ALA A 249 -6.39 -2.98 15.92
C ALA A 249 -5.99 -2.14 14.69
N GLY A 250 -5.57 -0.89 14.90
CA GLY A 250 -5.10 -0.01 13.82
C GLY A 250 -3.90 -0.59 13.07
N ARG A 251 -2.90 -1.11 13.78
CA ARG A 251 -1.72 -1.76 13.16
C ARG A 251 -2.12 -2.96 12.31
N ARG A 252 -2.99 -3.84 12.82
CA ARG A 252 -3.41 -5.05 12.10
C ARG A 252 -4.20 -4.72 10.84
N VAL A 253 -5.13 -3.77 10.91
CA VAL A 253 -5.88 -3.31 9.72
C VAL A 253 -4.94 -2.68 8.71
N PHE A 254 -4.06 -1.77 9.12
CA PHE A 254 -3.09 -1.12 8.24
C PHE A 254 -2.17 -2.13 7.52
N LEU A 255 -1.60 -3.07 8.26
CA LEU A 255 -0.74 -4.12 7.69
C LEU A 255 -1.50 -5.04 6.73
N THR A 256 -2.75 -5.37 7.03
CA THR A 256 -3.57 -6.23 6.17
C THR A 256 -3.91 -5.55 4.84
N PHE A 257 -4.03 -4.22 4.81
CA PHE A 257 -4.08 -3.45 3.56
C PHE A 257 -2.75 -3.40 2.80
N GLY A 258 -1.64 -3.91 3.36
CA GLY A 258 -0.30 -3.78 2.80
C GLY A 258 0.38 -2.45 3.16
N GLY A 259 0.17 -2.01 4.41
CA GLY A 259 0.62 -0.76 5.03
C GLY A 259 1.76 -0.03 4.33
N THR A 260 1.43 1.07 3.67
CA THR A 260 2.36 1.97 2.97
C THR A 260 1.95 3.41 3.26
N GLY A 261 2.91 4.32 3.40
CA GLY A 261 2.61 5.70 3.79
C GLY A 261 1.99 5.76 5.18
N TYR A 262 0.84 6.42 5.32
CA TYR A 262 0.10 6.56 6.58
C TYR A 262 -1.41 6.42 6.35
N SER A 263 -2.14 6.13 7.43
CA SER A 263 -3.60 6.04 7.41
C SER A 263 -4.19 6.40 8.76
N ARG A 264 -5.29 7.14 8.74
CA ARG A 264 -6.14 7.39 9.91
C ARG A 264 -7.34 6.46 9.87
N MET A 265 -7.50 5.65 10.91
CA MET A 265 -8.63 4.76 11.09
C MET A 265 -9.54 5.24 12.20
N ASP A 266 -10.83 5.23 11.94
CA ASP A 266 -11.86 5.62 12.90
C ASP A 266 -12.51 4.36 13.50
N PHE A 267 -12.75 4.38 14.80
CA PHE A 267 -13.28 3.26 15.58
C PHE A 267 -14.45 3.70 16.45
N ARG A 268 -15.36 2.78 16.74
CA ARG A 268 -16.31 2.91 17.85
C ARG A 268 -16.30 1.68 18.73
N LEU A 269 -16.60 1.83 20.01
CA LEU A 269 -16.85 0.67 20.86
C LEU A 269 -18.18 0.03 20.46
N ASP A 270 -18.17 -1.29 20.35
CA ASP A 270 -19.40 -2.06 20.28
C ASP A 270 -20.02 -2.27 21.67
N ARG A 271 -21.11 -3.06 21.71
CA ARG A 271 -21.87 -3.35 22.93
C ARG A 271 -21.08 -4.12 23.99
N ASP A 272 -19.98 -4.78 23.59
CA ASP A 272 -19.08 -5.49 24.50
C ASP A 272 -17.91 -4.59 24.97
N GLY A 273 -17.89 -3.32 24.53
CA GLY A 273 -16.80 -2.40 24.82
C GLY A 273 -15.55 -2.63 23.96
N VAL A 274 -15.65 -3.40 22.87
CA VAL A 274 -14.50 -3.74 22.00
C VAL A 274 -14.41 -2.75 20.83
N PRO A 275 -13.21 -2.23 20.50
CA PRO A 275 -13.04 -1.37 19.33
C PRO A 275 -13.44 -2.06 18.02
N SER A 276 -14.33 -1.42 17.28
CA SER A 276 -14.79 -1.82 15.96
C SER A 276 -14.43 -0.75 14.93
N VAL A 277 -13.71 -1.13 13.87
CA VAL A 277 -13.28 -0.20 12.83
C VAL A 277 -14.46 0.22 11.96
N LEU A 278 -14.59 1.53 11.77
CA LEU A 278 -15.65 2.15 10.98
C LEU A 278 -15.17 2.53 9.58
N ASP A 279 -14.00 3.16 9.52
CA ASP A 279 -13.44 3.77 8.32
C ASP A 279 -11.90 3.78 8.36
N ALA A 280 -11.27 3.87 7.19
CA ALA A 280 -9.82 3.97 7.02
C ALA A 280 -9.48 4.95 5.89
N ASN A 281 -8.78 6.03 6.22
CA ASN A 281 -8.40 7.08 5.27
C ASN A 281 -6.87 7.12 5.11
N PHE A 282 -6.39 6.72 3.93
CA PHE A 282 -4.96 6.70 3.57
C PHE A 282 -4.42 8.02 3.03
N SER A 283 -5.29 8.97 2.70
CA SER A 283 -4.94 10.33 2.29
C SER A 283 -5.54 11.33 3.28
N CYS A 284 -5.36 11.08 4.58
CA CYS A 284 -5.99 11.91 5.60
C CYS A 284 -5.27 13.25 5.77
N SER A 285 -6.07 14.30 5.85
CA SER A 285 -5.76 15.67 6.27
C SER A 285 -4.77 15.75 7.44
N VAL A 286 -3.63 16.42 7.21
CA VAL A 286 -2.58 16.68 8.21
C VAL A 286 -1.76 17.92 7.83
N PHE A 287 -1.05 18.47 8.82
CA PHE A 287 -0.20 19.66 8.76
C PHE A 287 -0.96 20.97 8.63
N TYR A 288 -2.21 21.03 9.09
CA TYR A 288 -2.97 22.26 9.08
C TYR A 288 -2.38 23.31 10.04
N PRO A 289 -2.49 24.61 9.72
CA PRO A 289 -2.16 25.66 10.66
C PRO A 289 -3.11 25.67 11.86
N ALA A 290 -2.69 26.31 12.95
CA ALA A 290 -3.52 26.46 14.13
C ALA A 290 -4.88 27.10 13.79
N GLY A 291 -5.96 26.53 14.32
CA GLY A 291 -7.34 26.91 14.01
C GLY A 291 -8.00 26.08 12.91
N PHE A 292 -7.23 25.28 12.16
CA PHE A 292 -7.73 24.43 11.07
C PHE A 292 -7.42 22.94 11.27
N TYR A 293 -7.00 22.56 12.48
CA TYR A 293 -6.54 21.20 12.75
C TYR A 293 -7.58 20.13 12.40
N GLY A 294 -7.12 19.16 11.63
CA GLY A 294 -7.83 17.91 11.40
C GLY A 294 -7.55 16.88 12.49
N THR A 295 -8.21 15.74 12.41
CA THR A 295 -8.06 14.65 13.39
C THR A 295 -6.61 14.16 13.52
N ALA A 296 -5.87 14.06 12.41
CA ALA A 296 -4.47 13.62 12.46
C ALA A 296 -3.58 14.65 13.17
N ASP A 297 -3.85 15.94 13.01
CA ASP A 297 -3.12 17.01 13.72
C ASP A 297 -3.33 16.90 15.24
N TYR A 298 -4.58 16.70 15.68
CA TYR A 298 -4.87 16.47 17.11
C TYR A 298 -4.16 15.23 17.65
N ILE A 299 -4.15 14.12 16.91
CA ILE A 299 -3.40 12.91 17.31
C ILE A 299 -1.92 13.25 17.54
N LEU A 300 -1.28 13.94 16.59
CA LEU A 300 0.14 14.29 16.68
C LEU A 300 0.46 15.28 17.82
N GLN A 301 -0.49 16.16 18.15
CA GLN A 301 -0.37 17.06 19.30
C GLN A 301 -0.43 16.32 20.64
N HIS A 302 -1.27 15.27 20.73
CA HIS A 302 -1.52 14.54 21.96
C HIS A 302 -0.54 13.38 22.22
N ASP A 303 0.11 12.84 21.19
CA ASP A 303 1.02 11.70 21.30
C ASP A 303 2.41 12.06 21.86
N GLY A 304 2.92 13.24 21.52
CA GLY A 304 4.25 13.70 21.92
C GLY A 304 5.37 13.37 20.92
N PHE A 305 5.12 12.57 19.87
CA PHE A 305 6.08 12.38 18.78
C PHE A 305 6.45 13.69 18.08
N GLY A 306 5.48 14.59 17.94
CA GLY A 306 5.66 15.91 17.35
C GLY A 306 5.54 15.93 15.82
N VAL A 307 4.87 16.96 15.32
CA VAL A 307 4.52 17.12 13.88
C VAL A 307 5.75 17.11 12.97
N GLY A 308 6.85 17.76 13.37
CA GLY A 308 8.08 17.76 12.59
C GLY A 308 8.75 16.38 12.50
N ASN A 309 8.66 15.57 13.54
CA ASN A 309 9.17 14.19 13.49
C ASN A 309 8.27 13.30 12.63
N PHE A 310 6.95 13.51 12.68
CA PHE A 310 6.03 12.83 11.76
C PHE A 310 6.35 13.15 10.29
N LEU A 311 6.58 14.42 9.95
CA LEU A 311 7.02 14.84 8.61
C LEU A 311 8.34 14.18 8.19
N ARG A 312 9.35 14.16 9.08
CA ARG A 312 10.62 13.45 8.82
C ARG A 312 10.38 11.97 8.55
N HIS A 313 9.53 11.32 9.34
CA HIS A 313 9.24 9.89 9.26
C HIS A 313 8.56 9.51 7.95
N ILE A 314 7.51 10.23 7.53
CA ILE A 314 6.83 9.95 6.24
C ILE A 314 7.74 10.23 5.03
N ILE A 315 8.65 11.20 5.14
CA ILE A 315 9.64 11.47 4.10
C ILE A 315 10.68 10.34 4.01
N GLN A 316 11.16 9.86 5.15
CA GLN A 316 12.06 8.72 5.21
C GLN A 316 11.41 7.45 4.66
N GLU A 317 10.14 7.20 5.00
CA GLU A 317 9.33 6.12 4.41
C GLU A 317 9.25 6.24 2.89
N GLY A 318 8.87 7.41 2.37
CA GLY A 318 8.71 7.64 0.94
C GLY A 318 10.01 7.45 0.16
N LEU A 319 11.13 7.93 0.71
CA LEU A 319 12.47 7.74 0.15
C LEU A 319 12.90 6.26 0.18
N ALA A 320 12.72 5.58 1.32
CA ALA A 320 13.08 4.17 1.48
C ALA A 320 12.25 3.29 0.53
N ARG A 321 10.94 3.54 0.44
CA ARG A 321 10.05 2.85 -0.51
C ARG A 321 10.46 3.11 -1.95
N HIS A 322 10.76 4.36 -2.31
CA HIS A 322 11.22 4.68 -3.66
C HIS A 322 12.53 3.96 -3.99
N ALA A 323 13.50 3.95 -3.07
CA ALA A 323 14.77 3.24 -3.22
C ALA A 323 14.57 1.72 -3.35
N ALA A 324 13.67 1.12 -2.55
CA ALA A 324 13.35 -0.30 -2.63
C ALA A 324 12.69 -0.72 -3.95
N ARG A 325 11.98 0.21 -4.61
CA ARG A 325 11.43 0.00 -5.97
C ARG A 325 12.51 0.09 -7.06
N GLN A 326 13.66 0.71 -6.80
CA GLN A 326 14.75 0.77 -7.76
C GLN A 326 15.46 -0.58 -7.83
N ARG A 327 15.29 -1.26 -8.96
CA ARG A 327 15.98 -2.52 -9.22
C ARG A 327 17.49 -2.26 -9.29
N PRO A 328 18.33 -3.10 -8.65
CA PRO A 328 19.78 -2.98 -8.79
C PRO A 328 20.27 -3.40 -10.19
N PHE A 329 19.35 -3.74 -11.10
CA PHE A 329 19.65 -4.21 -12.44
C PHE A 329 18.66 -3.70 -13.50
N THR A 330 19.06 -3.80 -14.76
CA THR A 330 18.21 -3.54 -15.93
C THR A 330 18.26 -4.72 -16.89
N VAL A 331 17.14 -5.00 -17.58
CA VAL A 331 17.07 -6.06 -18.60
C VAL A 331 17.70 -5.58 -19.90
N ARG A 332 18.53 -6.43 -20.51
CA ARG A 332 19.22 -6.18 -21.78
C ARG A 332 19.05 -7.38 -22.71
N THR A 333 19.00 -7.11 -24.01
CA THR A 333 19.12 -8.16 -25.02
C THR A 333 20.60 -8.50 -25.21
N ARG A 334 20.92 -9.81 -25.23
CA ARG A 334 22.30 -10.27 -25.37
C ARG A 334 22.34 -11.61 -26.10
N ASN A 335 23.15 -11.72 -27.16
CA ASN A 335 23.32 -12.93 -27.96
C ASN A 335 22.00 -13.58 -28.44
N GLY A 336 20.98 -12.75 -28.74
CA GLY A 336 19.65 -13.22 -29.15
C GLY A 336 18.73 -13.66 -27.99
N GLY A 337 19.20 -13.62 -26.74
CA GLY A 337 18.41 -13.86 -25.53
C GLY A 337 18.28 -12.62 -24.64
N LEU A 338 17.86 -12.83 -23.39
CA LEU A 338 17.74 -11.79 -22.37
C LEU A 338 18.74 -12.02 -21.24
N GLY A 339 19.33 -10.94 -20.73
CA GLY A 339 20.16 -10.93 -19.53
C GLY A 339 19.87 -9.70 -18.69
N ILE A 340 20.51 -9.60 -17.53
CA ILE A 340 20.45 -8.41 -16.68
C ILE A 340 21.85 -7.90 -16.35
N GLU A 341 21.96 -6.59 -16.20
CA GLU A 341 23.19 -5.87 -15.92
C GLU A 341 23.01 -4.98 -14.70
N ALA A 342 24.03 -4.89 -13.85
CA ALA A 342 24.04 -4.03 -12.67
C ALA A 342 23.95 -2.55 -13.09
N VAL A 343 23.00 -1.80 -12.53
CA VAL A 343 22.88 -0.34 -12.79
C VAL A 343 23.71 0.50 -11.82
N ARG A 344 24.21 -0.12 -10.76
CA ARG A 344 25.08 0.45 -9.73
C ARG A 344 25.96 -0.64 -9.13
N ASP A 345 26.90 -0.25 -8.29
CA ASP A 345 27.66 -1.21 -7.50
C ASP A 345 26.73 -1.98 -6.54
N ILE A 346 26.94 -3.28 -6.42
CA ILE A 346 26.20 -4.21 -5.57
C ILE A 346 27.20 -4.90 -4.65
N ARG A 347 26.96 -4.84 -3.34
CA ARG A 347 27.88 -5.44 -2.36
C ARG A 347 27.65 -6.93 -2.22
N ARG A 348 28.70 -7.68 -1.88
CA ARG A 348 28.57 -9.09 -1.50
C ARG A 348 27.49 -9.28 -0.44
N GLY A 349 26.60 -10.26 -0.65
CA GLY A 349 25.50 -10.59 0.24
C GLY A 349 24.24 -9.72 0.06
N GLU A 350 24.30 -8.67 -0.75
CA GLU A 350 23.13 -7.87 -1.09
C GLU A 350 22.13 -8.68 -1.92
N ILE A 351 20.84 -8.49 -1.66
CA ILE A 351 19.76 -9.13 -2.43
C ILE A 351 19.62 -8.39 -3.77
N VAL A 352 19.90 -9.12 -4.85
CA VAL A 352 19.74 -8.65 -6.23
C VAL A 352 18.28 -8.79 -6.67
N PHE A 353 17.66 -9.92 -6.33
CA PHE A 353 16.27 -10.21 -6.64
C PHE A 353 15.57 -10.81 -5.41
N VAL A 354 14.47 -10.18 -5.02
CA VAL A 354 13.59 -10.67 -3.95
C VAL A 354 12.60 -11.65 -4.55
N GLY A 355 12.73 -12.93 -4.18
CA GLY A 355 11.80 -14.00 -4.55
C GLY A 355 10.95 -14.51 -3.40
N GLU A 356 11.39 -14.32 -2.15
CA GLU A 356 10.61 -14.67 -0.95
C GLU A 356 9.37 -13.80 -0.82
N GLU A 357 8.26 -14.38 -0.35
CA GLU A 357 6.96 -13.71 -0.13
C GLU A 357 6.35 -13.02 -1.37
N ARG A 358 6.94 -13.21 -2.56
CA ARG A 358 6.47 -12.60 -3.82
C ARG A 358 5.48 -13.49 -4.56
N SER A 359 4.50 -12.88 -5.21
CA SER A 359 3.66 -13.58 -6.19
C SER A 359 4.50 -14.10 -7.36
N GLN A 360 4.41 -15.41 -7.64
CA GLN A 360 5.14 -16.06 -8.74
C GLN A 360 4.20 -16.97 -9.54
N ARG A 361 4.56 -17.29 -10.79
CA ARG A 361 3.83 -18.28 -11.58
C ARG A 361 4.29 -19.67 -11.18
N ILE A 362 3.42 -20.41 -10.50
CA ILE A 362 3.68 -21.79 -10.10
C ILE A 362 2.84 -22.71 -10.98
N VAL A 363 3.47 -23.73 -11.57
CA VAL A 363 2.82 -24.68 -12.47
C VAL A 363 3.22 -26.12 -12.15
N THR A 364 2.33 -27.06 -12.47
CA THR A 364 2.68 -28.48 -12.45
C THR A 364 3.08 -28.93 -13.85
N ARG A 365 4.02 -29.89 -13.95
CA ARG A 365 4.42 -30.46 -15.24
C ARG A 365 3.23 -31.01 -16.02
N ARG A 366 2.32 -31.73 -15.34
CA ARG A 366 1.10 -32.29 -15.95
C ARG A 366 0.26 -31.20 -16.63
N TRP A 367 0.08 -30.05 -15.97
CA TRP A 367 -0.66 -28.94 -16.54
C TRP A 367 0.00 -28.44 -17.82
N VAL A 368 1.30 -28.16 -17.79
CA VAL A 368 2.08 -27.71 -18.96
C VAL A 368 1.91 -28.68 -20.14
N GLN A 369 2.04 -29.98 -19.90
CA GLN A 369 1.94 -30.98 -20.96
C GLN A 369 0.52 -31.12 -21.55
N GLN A 370 -0.52 -30.86 -20.76
CA GLN A 370 -1.91 -31.06 -21.17
C GLN A 370 -2.55 -29.82 -21.78
N THR A 371 -2.17 -28.62 -21.31
CA THR A 371 -2.89 -27.39 -21.63
C THR A 371 -2.07 -26.36 -22.39
N TRP A 372 -0.74 -26.36 -22.27
CA TRP A 372 0.09 -25.34 -22.91
C TRP A 372 0.36 -25.68 -24.37
N ASP A 373 0.41 -24.64 -25.20
CA ASP A 373 0.78 -24.75 -26.61
C ASP A 373 2.30 -24.90 -26.80
N ALA A 374 2.76 -24.97 -28.05
CA ALA A 374 4.17 -25.15 -28.35
C ALA A 374 5.06 -23.98 -27.88
N ARG A 375 4.53 -22.75 -27.94
CA ARG A 375 5.26 -21.54 -27.56
C ARG A 375 5.44 -21.47 -26.04
N ASP A 376 4.38 -21.75 -25.30
CA ASP A 376 4.41 -21.74 -23.85
C ASP A 376 5.30 -22.86 -23.31
N ARG A 377 5.28 -24.05 -23.94
CA ARG A 377 6.22 -25.13 -23.60
C ARG A 377 7.68 -24.78 -23.89
N GLN A 378 7.96 -24.03 -24.95
CA GLN A 378 9.31 -23.52 -25.21
C GLN A 378 9.74 -22.55 -24.11
N THR A 379 8.85 -21.67 -23.67
CA THR A 379 9.11 -20.73 -22.56
C THR A 379 9.35 -21.49 -21.26
N PHE A 380 8.56 -22.53 -20.99
CA PHE A 380 8.77 -23.45 -19.86
C PHE A 380 10.17 -24.06 -19.88
N ALA A 381 10.57 -24.65 -21.01
CA ALA A 381 11.87 -25.30 -21.15
C ALA A 381 13.04 -24.33 -20.97
N GLN A 382 12.88 -23.05 -21.33
CA GLN A 382 13.94 -22.05 -21.24
C GLN A 382 14.10 -21.42 -19.85
N TYR A 383 12.99 -21.21 -19.13
CA TYR A 383 12.98 -20.30 -17.98
C TYR A 383 12.39 -20.88 -16.70
N ALA A 384 11.71 -22.03 -16.77
CA ALA A 384 11.19 -22.66 -15.58
C ALA A 384 12.32 -23.28 -14.77
N TYR A 385 12.26 -23.16 -13.44
CA TYR A 385 13.13 -23.92 -12.55
C TYR A 385 12.31 -24.69 -11.50
N PRO A 386 12.78 -25.88 -11.08
CA PRO A 386 12.01 -26.80 -10.26
C PRO A 386 11.91 -26.36 -8.79
N LEU A 387 10.69 -26.26 -8.27
CA LEU A 387 10.43 -26.22 -6.83
C LEU A 387 10.52 -27.61 -6.20
N SER A 388 10.06 -28.63 -6.93
CA SER A 388 10.11 -30.05 -6.62
C SER A 388 10.16 -30.86 -7.93
N ASP A 389 10.02 -32.19 -7.84
CA ASP A 389 10.05 -33.07 -9.00
C ASP A 389 8.98 -32.77 -10.06
N ASP A 390 7.81 -32.24 -9.69
CA ASP A 390 6.70 -32.01 -10.64
C ASP A 390 6.12 -30.59 -10.59
N VAL A 391 6.67 -29.73 -9.73
CA VAL A 391 6.20 -28.36 -9.52
C VAL A 391 7.31 -27.39 -9.86
N TYR A 392 7.00 -26.42 -10.69
CA TYR A 392 7.94 -25.47 -11.27
C TYR A 392 7.48 -24.05 -11.03
N ILE A 393 8.45 -23.15 -11.09
CA ILE A 393 8.22 -21.72 -10.99
C ILE A 393 8.74 -21.02 -12.25
N LEU A 394 8.00 -20.03 -12.71
CA LEU A 394 8.32 -19.19 -13.86
C LEU A 394 8.21 -17.72 -13.48
N TRP A 395 8.77 -16.88 -14.36
CA TRP A 395 8.63 -15.43 -14.27
C TRP A 395 7.16 -15.01 -14.29
N SER A 396 6.87 -13.83 -13.75
CA SER A 396 5.57 -13.16 -13.87
C SER A 396 5.18 -12.96 -15.34
N ASP A 397 3.87 -12.89 -15.61
CA ASP A 397 3.35 -12.50 -16.93
C ASP A 397 3.60 -11.01 -17.24
N SER A 398 3.92 -10.21 -16.22
CA SER A 398 4.31 -8.81 -16.38
C SER A 398 5.80 -8.67 -16.74
N PRO A 399 6.16 -8.09 -17.90
CA PRO A 399 7.56 -7.87 -18.28
C PRO A 399 8.34 -6.98 -17.30
N HIS A 400 7.65 -6.12 -16.56
CA HIS A 400 8.26 -5.27 -15.54
C HIS A 400 8.86 -6.07 -14.38
N ASP A 401 8.39 -7.30 -14.15
CA ASP A 401 8.85 -8.18 -13.10
C ASP A 401 9.99 -9.11 -13.52
N TRP A 402 10.31 -9.19 -14.82
CA TRP A 402 11.29 -10.12 -15.36
C TRP A 402 12.70 -9.84 -14.85
N ALA A 403 13.46 -10.91 -14.57
CA ALA A 403 14.85 -10.86 -14.15
C ALA A 403 15.65 -12.02 -14.79
N PRO A 404 15.74 -12.06 -16.13
CA PRO A 404 16.46 -13.12 -16.83
C PRO A 404 17.96 -13.03 -16.55
N GLN A 405 18.55 -14.08 -16.00
CA GLN A 405 19.97 -14.12 -15.67
C GLN A 405 20.66 -15.18 -16.52
N ASN A 406 21.72 -14.80 -17.22
CA ASN A 406 22.48 -15.72 -18.04
C ASN A 406 23.37 -16.64 -17.21
N HIS A 407 23.74 -17.77 -17.81
CA HIS A 407 24.66 -18.71 -17.19
C HIS A 407 26.11 -18.20 -17.16
N SER A 408 26.81 -18.41 -16.04
CA SER A 408 28.27 -18.41 -15.96
C SER A 408 28.78 -19.57 -15.10
N CYS A 409 29.90 -20.18 -15.49
CA CYS A 409 30.62 -21.16 -14.65
C CYS A 409 31.37 -20.50 -13.49
N ALA A 410 31.52 -19.18 -13.50
CA ALA A 410 32.01 -18.38 -12.38
C ALA A 410 30.96 -17.27 -12.12
N PRO A 411 29.80 -17.62 -11.57
CA PRO A 411 28.70 -16.67 -11.40
C PRO A 411 29.04 -15.62 -10.35
N ASN A 412 28.47 -14.42 -10.50
CA ASN A 412 28.56 -13.38 -9.48
C ASN A 412 27.31 -13.28 -8.61
N THR A 413 26.25 -14.03 -8.94
CA THR A 413 25.04 -14.15 -8.12
C THR A 413 24.68 -15.60 -7.86
N GLY A 414 23.88 -15.85 -6.82
CA GLY A 414 23.42 -17.20 -6.48
C GLY A 414 22.15 -17.18 -5.64
N TYR A 415 21.40 -18.28 -5.66
CA TYR A 415 20.17 -18.38 -4.90
C TYR A 415 20.42 -18.69 -3.40
N ASN A 416 19.61 -18.07 -2.54
CA ASN A 416 19.46 -18.39 -1.12
C ASN A 416 17.96 -18.42 -0.82
N GLY A 417 17.40 -19.63 -0.62
CA GLY A 417 15.96 -19.82 -0.76
C GLY A 417 15.51 -19.45 -2.18
N LEU A 418 14.51 -18.57 -2.26
CA LEU A 418 13.99 -17.96 -3.49
C LEU A 418 14.64 -16.62 -3.83
N ASN A 419 15.42 -16.02 -2.91
CA ASN A 419 16.15 -14.79 -3.19
C ASN A 419 17.41 -15.07 -4.01
N VAL A 420 17.84 -14.08 -4.80
CA VAL A 420 19.16 -14.09 -5.46
C VAL A 420 20.04 -13.04 -4.79
N LEU A 421 21.22 -13.45 -4.34
CA LEU A 421 22.20 -12.59 -3.67
C LEU A 421 23.47 -12.46 -4.51
N ALA A 422 24.18 -11.37 -4.31
CA ALA A 422 25.54 -11.19 -4.85
C ALA A 422 26.54 -12.07 -4.08
N LEU A 423 27.32 -12.87 -4.81
CA LEU A 423 28.34 -13.77 -4.23
C LEU A 423 29.68 -13.06 -3.96
N ARG A 424 29.88 -11.92 -4.62
CA ARG A 424 31.02 -11.00 -4.48
C ARG A 424 30.52 -9.57 -4.68
N ASP A 425 31.40 -8.59 -4.49
CA ASP A 425 31.12 -7.23 -4.95
C ASP A 425 31.04 -7.23 -6.48
N ILE A 426 30.04 -6.52 -7.02
CA ILE A 426 29.73 -6.43 -8.44
C ILE A 426 29.71 -4.94 -8.82
N GLY A 427 30.52 -4.55 -9.78
CA GLY A 427 30.56 -3.18 -10.29
C GLY A 427 29.37 -2.85 -11.18
N ALA A 428 29.02 -1.58 -11.24
CA ALA A 428 28.07 -1.06 -12.22
C ALA A 428 28.48 -1.45 -13.65
N GLY A 429 27.52 -1.91 -14.45
CA GLY A 429 27.73 -2.37 -15.82
C GLY A 429 28.13 -3.84 -15.96
N GLU A 430 28.39 -4.54 -14.87
CA GLU A 430 28.65 -5.98 -14.92
C GLU A 430 27.35 -6.78 -15.15
N GLU A 431 27.43 -7.82 -15.98
CA GLU A 431 26.32 -8.77 -16.16
C GLU A 431 26.11 -9.61 -14.91
N LEU A 432 24.86 -9.76 -14.47
CA LEU A 432 24.53 -10.63 -13.34
C LEU A 432 24.21 -12.03 -13.85
N THR A 433 25.00 -12.99 -13.40
CA THR A 433 24.99 -14.36 -13.91
C THR A 433 24.76 -15.37 -12.80
N LEU A 434 24.13 -16.49 -13.14
CA LEU A 434 23.88 -17.62 -12.26
C LEU A 434 24.57 -18.88 -12.77
N ASP A 435 24.82 -19.84 -11.88
CA ASP A 435 25.18 -21.19 -12.28
C ASP A 435 23.93 -22.07 -12.43
N TYR A 436 23.56 -22.42 -13.67
CA TYR A 436 22.36 -23.19 -13.94
C TYR A 436 22.43 -24.59 -13.34
N ALA A 437 23.62 -25.19 -13.24
CA ALA A 437 23.75 -26.51 -12.62
C ALA A 437 23.40 -26.52 -11.12
N GLN A 438 23.38 -25.36 -10.46
CA GLN A 438 23.04 -25.24 -9.05
C GLN A 438 21.53 -25.18 -8.77
N PHE A 439 20.69 -24.97 -9.78
CA PHE A 439 19.24 -24.85 -9.58
C PHE A 439 18.37 -25.51 -10.66
N CYS A 440 18.93 -25.87 -11.80
CA CYS A 440 18.27 -26.66 -12.85
C CYS A 440 18.46 -28.16 -12.60
N ASN A 441 17.45 -28.95 -12.96
CA ASN A 441 17.49 -30.42 -12.90
C ASN A 441 17.85 -31.05 -14.25
N ASP A 442 17.98 -32.37 -14.24
CA ASP A 442 18.30 -33.22 -15.38
C ASP A 442 17.30 -33.16 -16.55
N GLU A 443 16.14 -32.52 -16.35
CA GLU A 443 15.19 -32.23 -17.43
C GLU A 443 15.52 -30.95 -18.22
N THR A 444 16.43 -30.13 -17.70
CA THR A 444 16.89 -28.92 -18.38
C THR A 444 17.80 -29.33 -19.54
N GLU A 445 17.48 -28.84 -20.75
CA GLU A 445 18.25 -29.17 -21.96
C GLU A 445 19.71 -28.77 -21.81
N ALA A 446 20.62 -29.71 -22.08
CA ALA A 446 22.05 -29.47 -22.01
C ALA A 446 22.49 -28.53 -23.15
N PHE A 447 23.41 -27.62 -22.87
CA PHE A 447 23.90 -26.67 -23.88
C PHE A 447 25.41 -26.45 -23.79
N ALA A 448 26.00 -26.06 -24.93
CA ALA A 448 27.40 -25.69 -25.02
C ALA A 448 27.65 -24.33 -24.35
N CYS A 449 28.59 -24.29 -23.42
CA CYS A 449 28.92 -23.12 -22.64
C CYS A 449 30.03 -22.29 -23.30
N HIS A 450 29.75 -21.00 -23.50
CA HIS A 450 30.71 -20.03 -23.99
C HIS A 450 30.88 -18.85 -23.03
N CYS A 451 30.71 -19.08 -21.71
CA CYS A 451 30.72 -18.01 -20.70
C CYS A 451 32.07 -17.31 -20.50
N GLY A 452 33.17 -17.87 -21.00
CA GLY A 452 34.51 -17.28 -20.89
C GLY A 452 35.18 -17.40 -19.51
N ALA A 453 34.54 -18.07 -18.54
CA ALA A 453 35.15 -18.30 -17.23
C ALA A 453 36.42 -19.19 -17.35
N PRO A 454 37.48 -18.93 -16.56
CA PRO A 454 38.71 -19.74 -16.60
C PRO A 454 38.49 -21.24 -16.38
N ALA A 455 37.50 -21.59 -15.55
CA ALA A 455 37.08 -22.97 -15.26
C ALA A 455 35.74 -23.31 -15.94
N CYS A 456 35.57 -22.92 -17.21
CA CYS A 456 34.37 -23.25 -17.98
C CYS A 456 34.19 -24.77 -18.12
N ARG A 457 32.98 -25.27 -17.84
CA ARG A 457 32.63 -26.70 -17.97
C ARG A 457 32.46 -27.18 -19.42
N GLY A 458 32.38 -26.26 -20.37
CA GLY A 458 32.17 -26.56 -21.80
C GLY A 458 30.76 -27.02 -22.14
N ILE A 459 30.15 -27.92 -21.36
CA ILE A 459 28.75 -28.33 -21.47
C ILE A 459 28.08 -28.14 -20.10
N ILE A 460 26.93 -27.47 -20.10
CA ILE A 460 26.11 -27.32 -18.89
C ILE A 460 25.00 -28.35 -18.93
N THR A 461 24.87 -29.08 -17.83
CA THR A 461 23.80 -30.04 -17.57
C THR A 461 23.20 -29.71 -16.22
N GLY A 462 21.89 -29.95 -16.05
CA GLY A 462 21.27 -29.84 -14.74
C GLY A 462 21.66 -30.99 -13.82
N THR A 463 21.49 -30.79 -12.52
CA THR A 463 21.83 -31.79 -11.50
C THR A 463 20.63 -32.71 -11.25
N PRO A 464 20.77 -34.04 -11.24
CA PRO A 464 19.66 -34.96 -11.02
C PRO A 464 18.82 -34.60 -9.78
N SER A 465 17.50 -34.54 -9.97
CA SER A 465 16.50 -34.19 -8.94
C SER A 465 16.61 -32.78 -8.35
N MET A 466 17.55 -31.94 -8.80
CA MET A 466 17.76 -30.59 -8.24
C MET A 466 16.46 -29.81 -8.17
N SER A 467 16.21 -29.21 -7.01
CA SER A 467 14.99 -28.45 -6.76
C SER A 467 15.20 -27.48 -5.60
N VAL A 468 14.30 -26.49 -5.46
CA VAL A 468 14.31 -25.63 -4.27
C VAL A 468 14.20 -26.45 -2.99
N GLN A 469 13.34 -27.48 -2.97
CA GLN A 469 13.20 -28.40 -1.84
C GLN A 469 14.55 -29.04 -1.46
N MET A 470 15.26 -29.62 -2.42
CA MET A 470 16.56 -30.25 -2.17
C MET A 470 17.61 -29.26 -1.65
N ARG A 471 17.64 -28.02 -2.18
CA ARG A 471 18.56 -26.98 -1.70
C ARG A 471 18.29 -26.62 -0.24
N GLU A 472 17.03 -26.50 0.15
CA GLU A 472 16.65 -26.20 1.53
C GLU A 472 16.89 -27.37 2.48
N GLU A 473 16.71 -28.62 2.05
CA GLU A 473 17.07 -29.82 2.82
C GLU A 473 18.58 -29.89 3.09
N ALA A 474 19.40 -29.70 2.06
CA ALA A 474 20.85 -29.68 2.19
C ALA A 474 21.33 -28.60 3.17
N ARG A 475 20.73 -27.40 3.09
CA ARG A 475 21.01 -26.30 4.01
C ARG A 475 20.67 -26.65 5.46
N ARG A 476 19.50 -27.25 5.72
CA ARG A 476 19.12 -27.69 7.08
C ARG A 476 20.12 -28.67 7.66
N LEU A 477 20.55 -29.65 6.86
CA LEU A 477 21.56 -30.64 7.26
C LEU A 477 22.90 -29.97 7.60
N SER A 478 23.33 -28.98 6.81
CA SER A 478 24.57 -28.25 7.09
C SER A 478 24.55 -27.48 8.42
N ILE A 479 23.39 -26.90 8.80
CA ILE A 479 23.22 -26.16 10.06
C ILE A 479 23.25 -27.13 11.25
N LEU A 480 22.69 -28.33 11.11
CA LEU A 480 22.70 -29.35 12.16
C LEU A 480 24.09 -29.98 12.39
N SER A 481 24.99 -29.86 11.40
CA SER A 481 26.37 -30.35 11.47
C SER A 481 27.40 -29.32 11.96
N THR A 482 26.97 -28.08 12.22
CA THR A 482 27.77 -26.99 12.80
C THR A 482 27.29 -26.68 14.21
#